data_AF-A0A7V6V5K8-F1
#
_entry.id   AF-A0A7V6V5K8-F1
#
_cell.length_a   1.000
_cell.length_b   1.000
_cell.length_c   1.000
_cell.angle_alpha   90.00
_cell.angle_beta   90.00
_cell.angle_gamma   90.00
#
_symmetry.space_group_name_H-M   'P 1'
#
loop_
_entity.id
_entity.type
_entity.pdbx_description
1 polymer ?
#
loop_
_entity_poly.entity_id
_entity_poly.type
_entity_poly.pdbx_seq_one_letter_code
_entity_poly.pdbx_strand_id
1 'polypeptide(L)'
;SYIHGGGRIGVLVEVNCETDFVAKTDQFKELAKDIAMQIAASNPAYIRREEVPEEVLNREREVLRAQALEEGKPEKIVEKMVEGRLDKFFKEQCLLEQAFIKDPDKSVQDLLHEAIATIGENIAVRRFARYEVGEGIEKEADDFAEEVMAQINK
;
A
#
# COMPACT_ATOMS: atom_id res chain seq x y z
N SER A 1 11.42 -0.17 11.28
CA SER A 1 10.97 -1.42 10.64
C SER A 1 9.78 -1.96 11.41
N TYR A 2 9.03 -2.90 10.83
CA TYR A 2 7.92 -3.59 11.49
C TYR A 2 7.87 -5.05 11.03
N ILE A 3 7.62 -5.98 11.96
CA ILE A 3 7.51 -7.41 11.70
C ILE A 3 6.14 -7.87 12.20
N HIS A 4 5.39 -8.56 11.35
CA HIS A 4 4.03 -9.00 11.63
C HIS A 4 3.89 -10.52 11.52
N GLY A 5 2.92 -11.09 12.23
CA GLY A 5 2.49 -12.48 12.05
C GLY A 5 3.61 -13.50 12.22
N GLY A 6 4.47 -13.32 13.23
CA GLY A 6 5.58 -14.26 13.50
C GLY A 6 6.68 -14.27 12.45
N GLY A 7 6.82 -13.20 11.66
CA GLY A 7 7.82 -13.10 10.58
C GLY A 7 7.25 -13.33 9.18
N ARG A 8 5.93 -13.53 9.06
CA ARG A 8 5.27 -13.66 7.75
C ARG A 8 5.37 -12.39 6.91
N ILE A 9 5.30 -11.21 7.53
CA ILE A 9 5.45 -9.94 6.83
C ILE A 9 6.54 -9.12 7.52
N GLY A 10 7.45 -8.56 6.72
CA GLY A 10 8.51 -7.66 7.18
C GLY A 10 8.53 -6.36 6.39
N VAL A 11 8.67 -5.24 7.10
CA VAL A 11 8.74 -3.91 6.49
C VAL A 11 9.96 -3.14 6.95
N LEU A 12 10.67 -2.55 5.99
CA LEU A 12 11.66 -1.50 6.19
C LEU A 12 11.11 -0.19 5.61
N VAL A 13 11.28 0.91 6.33
CA VAL A 13 10.90 2.24 5.87
C VAL A 13 11.99 3.23 6.26
N GLU A 14 12.33 4.11 5.33
CA GLU A 14 13.21 5.25 5.56
C GLU A 14 12.35 6.51 5.68
N VAL A 15 12.37 7.11 6.86
CA VAL A 15 11.70 8.37 7.16
C VAL A 15 12.78 9.38 7.51
N ASN A 16 12.83 10.49 6.78
CA ASN A 16 13.81 11.55 6.95
C ASN A 16 13.22 12.69 7.79
N CYS A 17 14.06 13.30 8.61
CA CYS A 17 13.85 14.59 9.27
C CYS A 17 15.11 15.46 9.06
N GLU A 18 15.11 16.68 9.58
CA GLU A 18 16.21 17.63 9.34
C GLU A 18 17.37 17.41 10.30
N THR A 19 17.09 17.08 11.57
CA THR A 19 18.13 16.92 12.60
C THR A 19 18.16 15.53 13.24
N ASP A 20 19.35 15.14 13.71
CA ASP A 20 19.53 13.90 14.46
C ASP A 20 18.88 13.96 15.86
N PHE A 21 18.67 15.16 16.40
CA PHE A 21 17.93 15.38 17.63
C PHE A 21 16.48 14.91 17.48
N VAL A 22 15.77 15.35 16.43
CA VAL A 22 14.40 14.91 16.15
C VAL A 22 14.34 13.41 15.87
N ALA A 23 15.28 12.88 15.08
CA ALA A 23 15.35 11.45 14.77
C ALA A 23 15.41 10.54 16.02
N LYS A 24 15.91 11.07 17.14
CA LYS A 24 16.06 10.35 18.41
C LYS A 24 14.85 10.48 19.34
N THR A 25 13.91 11.38 19.05
CA THR A 25 12.70 11.57 19.87
C THR A 25 11.75 10.38 19.78
N ASP A 26 10.99 10.13 20.84
CA ASP A 26 10.01 9.04 20.86
C ASP A 26 8.85 9.31 19.90
N GLN A 27 8.46 10.57 19.73
CA GLN A 27 7.41 10.97 18.79
C GLN A 27 7.78 10.62 17.34
N PHE A 28 9.01 10.93 16.92
CA PHE A 28 9.47 10.59 15.57
C PHE A 28 9.58 9.07 15.36
N LYS A 29 10.10 8.35 16.37
CA LYS A 29 10.20 6.88 16.32
C LYS A 29 8.84 6.21 16.22
N GLU A 30 7.84 6.70 16.97
CA GLU A 30 6.48 6.16 16.91
C GLU A 30 5.83 6.44 15.54
N LEU A 31 6.01 7.65 14.98
CA LEU A 31 5.57 7.95 13.61
C LEU A 31 6.17 6.97 12.60
N ALA A 32 7.49 6.75 12.64
CA ALA A 32 8.17 5.84 11.71
C ALA A 32 7.69 4.39 11.87
N LYS A 33 7.39 3.96 13.09
CA LYS A 33 6.82 2.64 13.39
C LYS A 33 5.38 2.51 12.89
N ASP A 34 4.58 3.55 13.03
CA ASP A 34 3.20 3.58 12.57
C ASP A 34 3.11 3.55 11.06
N ILE A 35 3.99 4.29 10.37
CA ILE A 35 4.12 4.20 8.91
C ILE A 35 4.57 2.79 8.49
N ALA A 36 5.52 2.17 9.20
CA ALA A 36 5.94 0.80 8.89
C ALA A 36 4.79 -0.22 9.07
N MET A 37 3.95 -0.04 10.08
CA MET A 37 2.79 -0.88 10.34
C MET A 37 1.68 -0.65 9.29
N GLN A 38 1.44 0.60 8.88
CA GLN A 38 0.56 0.96 7.77
C GLN A 38 0.96 0.21 6.50
N ILE A 39 2.25 0.29 6.12
CA ILE A 39 2.77 -0.39 4.92
C ILE A 39 2.55 -1.90 5.03
N ALA A 40 2.80 -2.49 6.20
CA ALA A 40 2.63 -3.93 6.39
C ALA A 40 1.19 -4.38 6.15
N ALA A 41 0.22 -3.60 6.65
CA ALA A 41 -1.21 -3.89 6.56
C ALA A 41 -1.80 -3.60 5.17
N SER A 42 -1.44 -2.46 4.57
CA SER A 42 -2.12 -1.92 3.39
C SER A 42 -1.39 -2.22 2.07
N ASN A 43 -0.16 -2.73 2.12
CA ASN A 43 0.65 -3.12 0.95
C ASN A 43 0.66 -2.08 -0.20
N PRO A 44 0.98 -0.79 0.06
CA PRO A 44 1.09 0.20 -1.01
C PRO A 44 2.22 -0.18 -1.99
N ALA A 45 2.03 0.15 -3.26
CA ALA A 45 3.05 0.00 -4.30
C ALA A 45 3.94 1.26 -4.44
N TYR A 46 3.40 2.43 -4.10
CA TYR A 46 4.05 3.73 -4.28
C TYR A 46 3.94 4.59 -3.02
N ILE A 47 4.76 5.63 -2.88
CA ILE A 47 4.59 6.58 -1.75
C ILE A 47 3.51 7.61 -2.10
N ARG A 48 3.57 8.19 -3.30
CA ARG A 48 2.73 9.32 -3.74
C ARG A 48 2.28 9.14 -5.19
N ARG A 49 1.24 9.89 -5.61
CA ARG A 49 0.65 9.78 -6.95
C ARG A 49 1.68 10.04 -8.07
N GLU A 50 2.62 10.95 -7.84
CA GLU A 50 3.64 11.33 -8.82
C GLU A 50 4.69 10.24 -9.06
N GLU A 51 4.76 9.22 -8.20
CA GLU A 51 5.65 8.08 -8.35
C GLU A 51 5.03 6.94 -9.18
N VAL A 52 3.75 7.04 -9.54
CA VAL A 52 3.08 6.04 -10.37
C VAL A 52 3.49 6.25 -11.84
N PRO A 53 4.09 5.24 -12.51
CA PRO A 53 4.47 5.34 -13.92
C PRO A 53 3.29 5.63 -14.83
N GLU A 54 3.51 6.46 -15.85
CA GLU A 54 2.47 6.85 -16.81
C GLU A 54 1.90 5.62 -17.54
N GLU A 55 2.73 4.60 -17.83
CA GLU A 55 2.26 3.36 -18.45
C GLU A 55 1.27 2.59 -17.56
N VAL A 56 1.49 2.61 -16.24
CA VAL A 56 0.58 1.96 -15.27
C VAL A 56 -0.75 2.73 -15.24
N LEU A 57 -0.70 4.05 -15.19
CA LEU A 57 -1.90 4.89 -15.18
C LEU A 57 -2.73 4.75 -16.46
N ASN A 58 -2.07 4.74 -17.62
CA ASN A 58 -2.75 4.60 -18.90
C ASN A 58 -3.41 3.23 -19.01
N ARG A 59 -2.70 2.16 -18.63
CA ARG A 59 -3.25 0.80 -18.61
C ARG A 59 -4.46 0.69 -17.66
N GLU A 60 -4.34 1.23 -16.45
CA GLU A 60 -5.44 1.20 -15.48
C GLU A 60 -6.65 1.99 -16.02
N ARG A 61 -6.42 3.17 -16.60
CA ARG A 61 -7.46 4.00 -17.21
C ARG A 61 -8.21 3.27 -18.33
N GLU A 62 -7.49 2.54 -19.20
CA GLU A 62 -8.07 1.73 -20.27
C GLU A 62 -8.96 0.62 -19.71
N VAL A 63 -8.48 -0.12 -18.70
CA VAL A 63 -9.25 -1.18 -18.04
C VAL A 63 -10.52 -0.62 -17.42
N LEU A 64 -10.43 0.48 -16.67
CA LEU A 64 -11.58 1.10 -16.02
C LEU A 64 -12.58 1.66 -17.02
N ARG A 65 -12.11 2.20 -18.16
CA ARG A 65 -12.96 2.69 -19.25
C ARG A 65 -13.71 1.53 -19.91
N ALA A 66 -13.02 0.42 -20.19
CA ALA A 66 -13.63 -0.77 -20.76
C ALA A 66 -14.75 -1.31 -19.85
N GLN A 67 -14.48 -1.45 -18.55
CA GLN A 67 -15.48 -1.88 -17.56
C GLN A 67 -16.71 -0.96 -17.54
N ALA A 68 -16.51 0.36 -17.54
CA ALA A 68 -17.62 1.31 -17.50
C ALA A 68 -18.46 1.33 -18.80
N LEU A 69 -17.86 1.01 -19.96
CA LEU A 69 -18.58 0.85 -21.22
C LEU A 69 -19.39 -0.45 -21.25
N GLU A 70 -18.85 -1.56 -20.73
CA GLU A 70 -19.57 -2.84 -20.58
C GLU A 70 -20.78 -2.72 -19.66
N GLU A 71 -20.73 -1.83 -18.65
CA GLU A 71 -21.87 -1.47 -17.80
C GLU A 71 -22.96 -0.64 -18.52
N GLY A 72 -22.81 -0.38 -19.83
CA GLY A 72 -23.81 0.28 -20.68
C GLY A 72 -24.00 1.77 -20.37
N LYS A 73 -23.00 2.44 -19.80
CA LYS A 73 -23.09 3.85 -19.38
C LYS A 73 -22.83 4.80 -20.54
N PRO A 74 -23.50 5.98 -20.57
CA PRO A 74 -23.19 7.03 -21.55
C PRO A 74 -21.75 7.54 -21.42
N GLU A 75 -21.11 7.93 -22.53
CA GLU A 75 -19.69 8.28 -22.58
C GLU A 75 -19.27 9.39 -21.59
N LYS A 76 -20.11 10.41 -21.42
CA LYS A 76 -19.88 11.48 -20.43
C LYS A 76 -19.90 11.01 -18.97
N ILE A 77 -20.61 9.92 -18.68
CA ILE A 77 -20.65 9.28 -17.37
C ILE A 77 -19.44 8.36 -17.18
N VAL A 78 -19.04 7.67 -18.25
CA VAL A 78 -17.83 6.82 -18.27
C VAL A 78 -16.59 7.61 -17.85
N GLU A 79 -16.37 8.81 -18.40
CA GLU A 79 -15.20 9.63 -18.05
C GLU A 79 -15.16 9.97 -16.55
N LYS A 80 -16.27 10.44 -15.98
CA LYS A 80 -16.37 10.73 -14.55
C LYS A 80 -16.20 9.49 -13.67
N MET A 81 -16.71 8.35 -14.12
CA MET A 81 -16.54 7.08 -13.40
C MET A 81 -15.09 6.63 -13.39
N VAL A 82 -14.40 6.75 -14.52
CA VAL A 82 -12.97 6.43 -14.64
C VAL A 82 -12.14 7.32 -13.71
N GLU A 83 -12.41 8.63 -13.66
CA GLU A 83 -11.75 9.53 -12.72
C GLU A 83 -11.94 9.12 -11.26
N GLY A 84 -13.18 8.82 -10.85
CA GLY A 84 -13.46 8.37 -9.48
C GLY A 84 -12.82 7.02 -9.14
N ARG A 85 -12.78 6.09 -10.10
CA ARG A 85 -12.11 4.78 -9.92
C ARG A 85 -10.59 4.93 -9.88
N LEU A 86 -10.01 5.85 -10.65
CA LEU A 86 -8.59 6.19 -10.56
C LEU A 86 -8.25 6.83 -9.21
N ASP A 87 -9.11 7.68 -8.65
CA ASP A 87 -8.90 8.20 -7.29
C ASP A 87 -8.88 7.08 -6.25
N LYS A 88 -9.77 6.09 -6.40
CA LYS A 88 -9.74 4.88 -5.58
C LYS A 88 -8.45 4.08 -5.75
N PHE A 89 -7.97 3.90 -6.99
CA PHE A 89 -6.68 3.27 -7.26
C PHE A 89 -5.54 3.97 -6.51
N PHE A 90 -5.49 5.30 -6.51
CA PHE A 90 -4.48 6.04 -5.75
C PHE A 90 -4.60 5.80 -4.25
N LYS A 91 -5.81 5.81 -3.69
CA LYS A 91 -6.07 5.50 -2.28
C LYS A 91 -5.69 4.08 -1.86
N GLU A 92 -5.62 3.14 -2.80
CA GLU A 92 -5.19 1.77 -2.52
C GLU A 92 -3.68 1.60 -2.73
N GLN A 93 -3.11 2.21 -3.78
CA GLN A 93 -1.75 1.96 -4.23
C GLN A 93 -0.70 2.95 -3.71
N CYS A 94 -1.09 4.16 -3.30
CA CYS A 94 -0.17 5.20 -2.82
C CYS A 94 -0.28 5.36 -1.30
N LEU A 95 0.84 5.14 -0.60
CA LEU A 95 0.91 5.20 0.87
C LEU A 95 0.30 6.48 1.46
N LEU A 96 0.64 7.65 0.90
CA LEU A 96 0.19 8.94 1.45
C LEU A 96 -1.32 9.18 1.28
N GLU A 97 -1.94 8.53 0.29
CA GLU A 97 -3.38 8.64 -0.02
C GLU A 97 -4.24 7.68 0.81
N GLN A 98 -3.62 6.66 1.40
CA GLN A 98 -4.31 5.64 2.17
C GLN A 98 -4.91 6.24 3.46
N ALA A 99 -6.09 5.75 3.84
CA ALA A 99 -6.61 5.94 5.19
C ALA A 99 -5.66 5.29 6.20
N PHE A 100 -5.43 5.97 7.32
CA PHE A 100 -4.52 5.48 8.35
C PHE A 100 -5.17 4.37 9.18
N ILE A 101 -4.50 3.22 9.29
CA ILE A 101 -5.08 2.01 9.92
C ILE A 101 -5.47 2.18 11.38
N LYS A 102 -4.85 3.10 12.12
CA LYS A 102 -5.18 3.39 13.52
C LYS A 102 -6.28 4.45 13.67
N ASP A 103 -6.52 5.24 12.63
CA ASP A 103 -7.49 6.32 12.60
C ASP A 103 -7.95 6.57 11.15
N PRO A 104 -8.96 5.84 10.67
CA PRO A 104 -9.37 5.88 9.27
C PRO A 104 -10.00 7.20 8.82
N ASP A 105 -10.30 8.11 9.75
CA ASP A 105 -10.85 9.44 9.45
C ASP A 105 -9.80 10.38 8.82
N LYS A 106 -8.51 10.00 8.87
CA LYS A 106 -7.40 10.74 8.28
C LYS A 106 -6.54 9.89 7.37
N SER A 107 -5.92 10.54 6.39
CA SER A 107 -4.93 9.90 5.53
C SER A 107 -3.56 9.80 6.22
N VAL A 108 -2.67 8.97 5.66
CA VAL A 108 -1.27 8.94 6.08
C VAL A 108 -0.58 10.28 5.82
N GLN A 109 -1.00 11.00 4.77
CA GLN A 109 -0.52 12.36 4.51
C GLN A 109 -0.91 13.33 5.62
N ASP A 110 -2.16 13.28 6.10
CA ASP A 110 -2.62 14.11 7.21
C ASP A 110 -1.86 13.82 8.49
N LEU A 111 -1.65 12.53 8.81
CA LEU A 111 -0.80 12.09 9.93
C LEU A 111 0.62 12.69 9.82
N LEU A 112 1.21 12.68 8.62
CA LEU A 112 2.54 13.24 8.39
C LEU A 112 2.55 14.76 8.58
N HIS A 113 1.54 15.47 8.07
CA HIS A 113 1.40 16.92 8.25
C HIS A 113 1.20 17.31 9.73
N GLU A 114 0.38 16.56 10.48
CA GLU A 114 0.19 16.75 11.92
C GLU A 114 1.52 16.59 12.68
N ALA A 115 2.30 15.57 12.32
CA ALA A 115 3.61 15.34 12.91
C ALA A 115 4.60 16.47 12.58
N ILE A 116 4.64 16.95 11.33
CA ILE A 116 5.45 18.11 10.90
C ILE A 116 5.08 19.35 11.72
N ALA A 117 3.77 19.64 11.86
CA ALA A 117 3.29 20.79 12.62
C ALA A 117 3.65 20.70 14.11
N THR A 118 3.65 19.49 14.68
CA THR A 118 3.94 19.28 16.11
C THR A 118 5.45 19.28 16.39
N ILE A 119 6.24 18.65 15.53
CA ILE A 119 7.69 18.49 15.70
C ILE A 119 8.43 19.76 15.27
N GLY A 120 7.92 20.48 14.26
CA GLY A 120 8.52 21.70 13.74
C GLY A 120 9.66 21.47 12.75
N GLU A 121 9.78 20.28 12.17
CA GLU A 121 10.74 19.95 11.10
C GLU A 121 10.00 19.34 9.91
N ASN A 122 10.56 19.50 8.70
CA ASN A 122 10.11 18.77 7.55
C ASN A 122 10.37 17.26 7.73
N ILE A 123 9.34 16.44 7.50
CA ILE A 123 9.41 14.98 7.61
C ILE A 123 8.94 14.37 6.29
N ALA A 124 9.68 13.41 5.77
CA ALA A 124 9.34 12.76 4.51
C ALA A 124 9.61 11.26 4.54
N VAL A 125 8.67 10.48 4.00
CA VAL A 125 8.91 9.08 3.68
C VAL A 125 9.71 9.03 2.38
N ARG A 126 10.91 8.44 2.42
CA ARG A 126 11.83 8.43 1.27
C ARG A 126 11.68 7.19 0.39
N ARG A 127 11.54 6.03 1.03
CA ARG A 127 11.39 4.70 0.41
C ARG A 127 10.94 3.70 1.47
N PHE A 128 10.36 2.60 1.01
CA PHE A 128 10.08 1.44 1.84
C PHE A 128 10.33 0.15 1.06
N ALA A 129 10.43 -0.95 1.78
CA ALA A 129 10.39 -2.30 1.26
C ALA A 129 9.46 -3.13 2.15
N ARG A 130 8.55 -3.88 1.53
CA ARG A 130 7.68 -4.84 2.19
C ARG A 130 7.97 -6.21 1.60
N TYR A 131 8.08 -7.20 2.47
CA TYR A 131 8.25 -8.59 2.11
C TYR A 131 7.13 -9.39 2.76
N GLU A 132 6.51 -10.29 1.99
CA GLU A 132 5.57 -11.28 2.51
C GLU A 132 6.03 -12.70 2.15
N VAL A 133 6.05 -13.60 3.12
CA VAL A 133 6.43 -15.01 2.91
C VAL A 133 5.44 -15.66 1.94
N GLY A 134 5.97 -16.21 0.85
CA GLY A 134 5.17 -16.87 -0.20
C GLY A 134 4.71 -15.92 -1.31
N GLU A 135 5.03 -14.63 -1.24
CA GLU A 135 4.73 -13.68 -2.32
C GLU A 135 5.40 -14.12 -3.63
N GLY A 136 4.60 -14.21 -4.69
CA GLY A 136 5.04 -14.65 -6.02
C GLY A 136 5.29 -16.16 -6.18
N ILE A 137 5.02 -16.98 -5.16
CA ILE A 137 5.10 -18.45 -5.26
C ILE A 137 3.72 -19.00 -5.65
N GLU A 138 3.65 -19.66 -6.80
CA GLU A 138 2.46 -20.46 -7.15
C GLU A 138 2.37 -21.64 -6.18
N LYS A 139 1.27 -21.72 -5.43
CA LYS A 139 1.03 -22.83 -4.53
C LYS A 139 0.56 -24.01 -5.38
N GLU A 140 1.38 -25.05 -5.46
CA GLU A 140 0.95 -26.34 -6.02
C GLU A 140 -0.26 -26.82 -5.18
N ALA A 141 -1.39 -27.01 -5.87
CA ALA A 141 -2.60 -27.53 -5.27
C ALA A 141 -2.47 -29.05 -5.24
N ASP A 142 -1.80 -29.58 -4.22
CA ASP A 142 -1.77 -31.02 -4.01
C ASP A 142 -3.19 -31.48 -3.61
N ASP A 143 -3.83 -32.26 -4.49
CA ASP A 143 -5.04 -32.97 -4.13
C ASP A 143 -4.65 -34.09 -3.18
N PHE A 144 -4.78 -33.79 -1.88
CA PHE A 144 -4.50 -34.72 -0.80
C PHE A 144 -5.24 -36.05 -0.97
N ALA A 145 -6.42 -36.06 -1.61
CA ALA A 145 -7.14 -37.30 -1.89
C ALA A 145 -6.45 -38.13 -2.98
N GLU A 146 -5.92 -37.50 -4.03
CA GLU A 146 -5.12 -38.20 -5.06
C GLU A 146 -3.80 -38.73 -4.49
N GLU A 147 -3.10 -37.97 -3.65
CA GLU A 147 -1.86 -38.44 -3.01
C GLU A 147 -2.12 -39.66 -2.10
N VAL A 148 -3.18 -39.62 -1.30
CA VAL A 148 -3.55 -40.74 -0.41
C VAL A 148 -3.93 -41.96 -1.24
N MET A 149 -4.68 -41.79 -2.33
CA MET A 149 -5.05 -42.89 -3.23
C MET A 149 -3.85 -43.49 -3.97
N ALA A 150 -2.86 -42.67 -4.35
CA ALA A 150 -1.64 -43.15 -4.99
C ALA A 150 -0.74 -43.97 -4.05
N GLN A 151 -0.76 -43.69 -2.74
CA GLN A 151 0.00 -44.46 -1.74
C GLN A 151 -0.67 -45.78 -1.35
N ILE A 152 -2.01 -45.88 -1.38
CA ILE A 152 -2.74 -47.11 -1.07
C ILE A 152 -2.63 -48.15 -2.19
N ASN A 153 -2.46 -47.71 -3.44
CA ASN A 153 -2.41 -48.58 -4.62
C ASN A 153 -0.99 -49.04 -5.01
N LYS A 154 0.00 -48.86 -4.12
CA LYS A 154 1.41 -49.23 -4.31
C LYS A 154 1.79 -50.42 -3.44
#